data_AF-A0A0H3G3T9-F1
#
_entry.id   AF-A0A0H3G3T9-F1
#
_cell.length_a   1.000
_cell.length_b   1.000
_cell.length_c   1.000
_cell.angle_alpha   90.00
_cell.angle_beta   90.00
_cell.angle_gamma   90.00
#
_symmetry.space_group_name_H-M   'P 1'
#
loop_
_entity.id
_entity.type
_entity.pdbx_description
1 polymer ?
#
loop_
_entity_poly.entity_id
_entity_poly.type
_entity_poly.pdbx_seq_one_letter_code
_entity_poly.pdbx_strand_id
1 'polypeptide(L)'
;MAIPLRYKSVISAVLLHYIAFAGQPLFAHHAKASESLSNRRWEDIPKGVAISIMPPVKASDGMPKQMVIFGNESCPKAPDSETIIVCRRLPESERYRIPVAMREEDRKVKEEKYQRTHRSWGQRVQDMGMLSAPDMNNPFKGN
;
A
#
# COMPACT_ATOMS: atom_id res chain seq x y z
N MET A 1 40.46 37.63 -38.93
CA MET A 1 40.01 38.38 -37.74
C MET A 1 40.55 37.67 -36.50
N ALA A 2 41.56 38.24 -35.85
CA ALA A 2 42.27 37.61 -34.73
C ALA A 2 41.52 37.85 -33.41
N ILE A 3 41.06 36.77 -32.79
CA ILE A 3 40.31 36.81 -31.52
C ILE A 3 41.33 36.97 -30.38
N PRO A 4 41.16 37.96 -29.47
CA PRO A 4 42.15 38.25 -28.43
C PRO A 4 42.32 37.07 -27.46
N LEU A 5 43.57 36.79 -27.06
CA LEU A 5 43.97 35.64 -26.22
C LEU A 5 43.18 35.53 -24.89
N ARG A 6 42.66 36.64 -24.37
CA ARG A 6 41.82 36.64 -23.17
C ARG A 6 40.47 35.95 -23.39
N TYR A 7 39.91 36.03 -24.60
CA TYR A 7 38.63 35.42 -24.93
C TYR A 7 38.73 33.89 -25.09
N LYS A 8 39.88 33.39 -25.57
CA LYS A 8 40.16 31.94 -25.62
C LYS A 8 40.27 31.32 -24.22
N SER A 9 40.85 32.05 -23.26
CA SER A 9 40.97 31.59 -21.87
C SER A 9 39.61 31.48 -21.19
N VAL A 10 38.72 32.45 -21.41
CA VAL A 10 37.35 32.44 -20.85
C VAL A 10 36.51 31.32 -21.47
N ILE A 11 36.59 31.09 -22.79
CA ILE A 11 35.84 30.00 -23.42
C ILE A 11 36.33 28.63 -22.93
N SER A 12 37.65 28.43 -22.79
CA SER A 12 38.20 27.18 -22.25
C SER A 12 37.75 26.93 -20.81
N ALA A 13 37.76 27.97 -19.97
CA ALA A 13 37.30 27.85 -18.58
C ALA A 13 35.81 27.53 -18.47
N VAL A 14 34.97 28.09 -19.34
CA VAL A 14 33.52 27.81 -19.38
C VAL A 14 33.25 26.40 -19.91
N LEU A 15 33.97 25.94 -20.95
CA LEU A 15 33.83 24.59 -21.49
C LEU A 15 34.29 23.52 -20.48
N LEU A 16 35.38 23.77 -19.75
CA LEU A 16 35.84 22.87 -18.68
C LEU A 16 34.86 22.81 -17.49
N HIS A 17 34.22 23.92 -17.12
CA HIS A 17 33.15 23.91 -16.11
C HIS A 17 31.90 23.17 -16.59
N TYR A 18 31.54 23.28 -17.87
CA TYR A 18 30.37 22.60 -18.42
C TYR A 18 30.56 21.08 -18.48
N ILE A 19 31.76 20.62 -18.85
CA ILE A 19 32.09 19.17 -18.87
C ILE A 19 32.17 18.61 -17.44
N ALA A 20 32.63 19.39 -16.45
CA ALA A 20 32.67 18.97 -15.05
C ALA A 20 31.28 18.86 -14.40
N PHE A 21 30.29 19.64 -14.85
CA PHE A 21 28.94 19.65 -14.26
C PHE A 21 27.97 18.65 -14.93
N ALA A 22 28.22 18.25 -16.17
CA ALA A 22 27.39 17.26 -16.89
C ALA A 22 27.76 15.79 -16.56
N GLY A 23 28.82 15.56 -15.78
CA GLY A 23 29.38 14.24 -15.48
C GLY A 23 29.02 13.65 -14.11
N GLN A 24 28.06 14.22 -13.37
CA GLN A 24 27.54 13.56 -12.18
C GLN A 24 26.41 12.61 -12.57
N PRO A 25 26.62 11.28 -12.56
CA PRO A 25 25.50 10.35 -12.64
C PRO A 25 24.63 10.56 -11.39
N LEU A 26 23.50 11.25 -11.57
CA LEU A 26 22.37 11.27 -10.64
C LEU A 26 21.67 9.90 -10.63
N PHE A 27 22.43 8.84 -10.41
CA PHE A 27 21.94 7.53 -10.04
C PHE A 27 22.87 6.99 -8.96
N ALA A 28 22.88 7.69 -7.83
CA ALA A 28 23.22 7.04 -6.58
C ALA A 28 22.31 5.81 -6.47
N HIS A 29 22.92 4.64 -6.46
CA HIS A 29 22.26 3.38 -6.21
C HIS A 29 21.40 3.54 -4.95
N HIS A 30 20.07 3.57 -5.11
CA HIS A 30 19.19 3.14 -4.03
C HIS A 30 19.49 1.65 -3.83
N ALA A 31 20.48 1.36 -3.00
CA ALA A 31 20.72 0.03 -2.47
C ALA A 31 19.46 -0.34 -1.70
N LYS A 32 18.62 -1.13 -2.38
CA LYS A 32 17.34 -1.61 -1.93
C LYS A 32 17.58 -2.63 -0.82
N ALA A 33 17.79 -2.17 0.41
CA ALA A 33 17.61 -2.98 1.59
C ALA A 33 16.10 -3.07 1.91
N SER A 34 15.30 -3.52 0.95
CA SER A 34 13.96 -4.02 1.23
C SER A 34 14.05 -5.54 1.35
N GLU A 35 14.83 -5.98 2.34
CA GLU A 35 14.79 -7.37 2.75
C GLU A 35 13.43 -7.61 3.39
N SER A 36 12.61 -8.44 2.76
CA SER A 36 11.22 -8.63 3.10
C SER A 36 11.08 -9.03 4.57
N LEU A 37 10.43 -8.17 5.36
CA LEU A 37 10.05 -8.46 6.75
C LEU A 37 9.04 -9.62 6.86
N SER A 38 8.61 -10.21 5.75
CA SER A 38 7.56 -11.23 5.70
C SER A 38 7.94 -12.58 6.32
N ASN A 39 9.23 -12.86 6.52
CA ASN A 39 9.72 -14.15 7.03
C ASN A 39 10.49 -14.06 8.35
N ARG A 40 10.47 -12.92 9.07
CA ARG A 40 11.10 -12.89 10.40
C ARG A 40 10.17 -13.54 11.41
N ARG A 41 10.69 -14.56 12.10
CA ARG A 41 10.03 -15.16 13.25
C ARG A 41 10.00 -14.11 14.37
N TRP A 42 8.94 -14.10 15.16
CA TRP A 42 8.74 -13.08 16.20
C TRP A 42 9.88 -13.10 17.26
N GLU A 43 10.58 -14.23 17.39
CA GLU A 43 11.74 -14.41 18.27
C GLU A 43 13.03 -13.75 17.74
N ASP A 44 13.10 -13.43 16.44
CA ASP A 44 14.29 -12.85 15.78
C ASP A 44 14.32 -11.32 15.85
N ILE A 45 13.32 -10.69 16.48
CA ILE A 45 13.33 -9.24 16.72
C ILE A 45 14.36 -8.98 17.83
N PRO A 46 15.45 -8.22 17.57
CA PRO A 46 16.41 -7.89 18.61
C PRO A 46 15.67 -7.29 19.81
N LYS A 47 15.91 -7.84 21.00
CA LYS A 47 15.45 -7.26 22.28
C LYS A 47 16.14 -5.90 22.42
N GLY A 48 15.55 -4.86 21.83
CA GLY A 48 16.22 -3.58 21.64
C GLY A 48 15.81 -2.82 20.38
N VAL A 49 14.99 -3.39 19.48
CA VAL A 49 14.31 -2.59 18.46
C VAL A 49 13.28 -1.72 19.18
N ALA A 50 13.68 -0.48 19.47
CA ALA A 50 12.75 0.55 19.88
C ALA A 50 11.77 0.76 18.73
N ILE A 51 10.55 0.23 18.89
CA ILE A 51 9.40 0.67 18.11
C ILE A 51 9.34 2.18 18.36
N SER A 52 9.72 2.97 17.36
CA SER A 52 9.64 4.42 17.45
C SER A 52 8.15 4.75 17.58
N ILE A 53 7.71 4.98 18.81
CA ILE A 53 6.36 5.46 19.10
C ILE A 53 6.37 6.88 18.57
N MET A 54 5.95 7.05 17.32
CA MET A 54 5.71 8.37 16.78
C MET A 54 4.72 9.08 17.71
N PRO A 55 4.95 10.38 18.03
CA PRO A 55 4.00 11.12 18.83
C PRO A 55 2.62 11.08 18.15
N PRO A 56 1.53 11.06 18.93
CA PRO A 56 0.20 11.11 18.35
C PRO A 56 0.08 12.37 17.49
N VAL A 57 -0.18 12.20 16.19
CA VAL A 57 -0.53 13.30 15.31
C VAL A 57 -1.85 13.87 15.80
N LYS A 58 -1.86 15.16 16.17
CA LYS A 58 -3.13 15.86 16.42
C LYS A 58 -3.94 15.81 15.13
N ALA A 59 -5.21 15.40 15.24
CA ALA A 59 -6.13 15.45 14.11
C ALA A 59 -6.09 16.87 13.52
N SER A 60 -5.98 17.00 12.20
CA SER A 60 -6.00 18.31 11.53
C SER A 60 -7.27 19.05 11.94
N ASP A 61 -7.10 20.22 12.55
CA ASP A 61 -8.20 21.14 12.83
C ASP A 61 -8.92 21.43 11.50
N GLY A 62 -10.24 21.24 11.49
CA GLY A 62 -11.11 21.46 10.32
C GLY A 62 -11.50 20.24 9.48
N MET A 63 -11.03 19.02 9.77
CA MET A 63 -11.54 17.83 9.06
C MET A 63 -12.95 17.45 9.53
N PRO A 64 -13.89 17.14 8.61
CA PRO A 64 -15.26 16.80 9.00
C PRO A 64 -15.31 15.46 9.73
N LYS A 65 -16.02 15.43 10.87
CA LYS A 65 -16.28 14.22 11.64
C LYS A 65 -17.48 13.48 11.05
N GLN A 66 -17.24 12.30 10.50
CA GLN A 66 -18.30 11.44 9.96
C GLN A 66 -18.86 10.50 11.04
N MET A 67 -20.18 10.40 11.12
CA MET A 67 -20.85 9.48 12.04
C MET A 67 -22.11 8.87 11.41
N VAL A 68 -22.54 7.73 11.94
CA VAL A 68 -23.72 7.01 11.46
C VAL A 68 -24.82 7.14 12.50
N ILE A 69 -26.01 7.52 12.04
CA ILE A 69 -27.22 7.62 12.85
C ILE A 69 -28.29 6.62 12.35
N PHE A 70 -29.12 6.12 13.25
CA PHE A 70 -30.11 5.08 13.04
C PHE A 70 -31.54 5.58 13.25
N GLY A 71 -32.45 5.17 12.37
CA GLY A 71 -33.87 5.46 12.45
C GLY A 71 -34.14 6.95 12.44
N ASN A 72 -34.83 7.44 13.48
CA ASN A 72 -35.21 8.84 13.60
C ASN A 72 -34.34 9.66 14.55
N GLU A 73 -33.18 9.16 14.95
CA GLU A 73 -32.30 9.91 15.84
C GLU A 73 -31.71 11.16 15.16
N SER A 74 -31.54 12.23 15.95
CA SER A 74 -31.04 13.50 15.43
C SER A 74 -29.52 13.46 15.29
N CYS A 75 -28.99 14.09 14.25
CA CYS A 75 -27.56 14.31 14.12
C CYS A 75 -27.09 15.21 15.27
N PRO A 76 -26.10 14.81 16.08
CA PRO A 76 -25.62 15.63 17.18
C PRO A 76 -25.01 16.93 16.66
N LYS A 77 -25.16 18.00 17.44
CA LYS A 77 -24.57 19.30 17.12
C LYS A 77 -23.05 19.25 17.31
N ALA A 78 -22.35 20.01 16.48
CA ALA A 78 -20.92 20.21 16.66
C ALA A 78 -20.64 20.85 18.03
N PRO A 79 -19.62 20.38 18.76
CA PRO A 79 -19.25 20.97 20.06
C PRO A 79 -18.62 22.36 19.91
N ASP A 80 -18.02 22.64 18.76
CA ASP A 80 -17.36 23.89 18.42
C ASP A 80 -17.77 24.35 17.01
N SER A 81 -17.50 25.62 16.67
CA SER A 81 -17.88 26.22 15.40
C SER A 81 -16.99 25.82 14.22
N GLU A 82 -15.84 25.20 14.48
CA GLU A 82 -14.86 24.81 13.47
C GLU A 82 -15.03 23.35 13.04
N THR A 83 -15.71 22.54 13.86
CA THR A 83 -15.99 21.13 13.60
C THR A 83 -17.26 20.96 12.78
N ILE A 84 -17.13 20.33 11.62
CA ILE A 84 -18.26 19.94 10.78
C ILE A 84 -18.61 18.48 11.10
N ILE A 85 -19.85 18.23 11.55
CA ILE A 85 -20.37 16.86 11.72
C ILE A 85 -21.17 16.47 10.48
N VAL A 86 -20.81 15.34 9.88
CA VAL A 86 -21.51 14.75 8.73
C VAL A 86 -22.16 13.44 9.16
N CYS A 87 -23.49 13.40 9.17
CA CYS A 87 -24.25 12.22 9.55
C CYS A 87 -24.74 11.43 8.33
N ARG A 88 -24.48 10.12 8.32
CA ARG A 88 -25.15 9.17 7.40
C ARG A 88 -26.28 8.49 8.14
N ARG A 89 -27.48 8.46 7.56
CA ARG A 89 -28.66 7.84 8.17
C ARG A 89 -28.86 6.41 7.67
N LEU A 90 -29.08 5.49 8.60
CA LEU A 90 -29.47 4.09 8.36
C LEU A 90 -30.83 3.81 9.03
N PRO A 91 -31.60 2.82 8.58
CA PRO A 91 -32.84 2.43 9.25
C PRO A 91 -32.55 1.79 10.62
N GLU A 92 -33.53 1.83 11.52
CA GLU A 92 -33.38 1.32 12.90
C GLU A 92 -33.00 -0.16 12.96
N SER A 93 -33.50 -0.96 12.03
CA SER A 93 -33.20 -2.39 11.91
C SER A 93 -31.72 -2.70 11.64
N GLU A 94 -30.94 -1.74 11.17
CA GLU A 94 -29.52 -1.94 10.83
C GLU A 94 -28.58 -1.76 12.04
N ARG A 95 -29.08 -1.28 13.18
CA ARG A 95 -28.27 -1.05 14.40
C ARG A 95 -27.67 -2.34 14.97
N TYR A 96 -28.44 -3.43 14.94
CA TYR A 96 -28.05 -4.72 15.51
C TYR A 96 -27.60 -5.74 14.46
N ARG A 97 -27.52 -5.31 13.21
CA ARG A 97 -27.17 -6.18 12.09
C ARG A 97 -25.71 -5.99 11.73
N ILE A 98 -25.06 -7.07 11.28
CA ILE A 98 -23.71 -7.00 10.70
C ILE A 98 -23.71 -5.92 9.60
N PRO A 99 -22.77 -4.98 9.53
CA PRO A 99 -22.76 -3.92 8.52
C PRO A 99 -22.93 -4.45 7.08
N VAL A 100 -23.60 -3.70 6.21
CA VAL A 100 -23.92 -4.12 4.82
C VAL A 100 -22.67 -4.57 4.07
N ALA A 101 -21.58 -3.80 4.14
CA ALA A 101 -20.31 -4.14 3.50
C ALA A 101 -19.81 -5.54 3.93
N MET A 102 -19.87 -5.83 5.22
CA MET A 102 -19.45 -7.12 5.75
C MET A 102 -20.39 -8.26 5.32
N ARG A 103 -21.71 -8.01 5.14
CA ARG A 103 -22.63 -9.04 4.61
C ARG A 103 -22.29 -9.43 3.18
N GLU A 104 -21.91 -8.45 2.36
CA GLU A 104 -21.55 -8.71 0.96
C GLU A 104 -20.23 -9.48 0.85
N GLU A 105 -19.26 -9.13 1.68
CA GLU A 105 -18.00 -9.86 1.82
C GLU A 105 -18.25 -11.30 2.30
N ASP A 106 -19.03 -11.48 3.36
CA ASP A 106 -19.42 -12.81 3.87
C ASP A 106 -20.09 -13.65 2.78
N ARG A 107 -20.95 -13.04 1.96
CA ARG A 107 -21.59 -13.73 0.82
C ARG A 107 -20.56 -14.18 -0.21
N LYS A 108 -19.62 -13.30 -0.59
CA LYS A 108 -18.55 -13.65 -1.54
C LYS A 108 -17.65 -14.76 -1.00
N VAL A 109 -17.24 -14.65 0.27
CA VAL A 109 -16.43 -15.67 0.95
C VAL A 109 -17.19 -17.00 1.03
N LYS A 110 -18.49 -16.98 1.34
CA LYS A 110 -19.32 -18.19 1.35
C LYS A 110 -19.47 -18.80 -0.04
N GLU A 111 -19.67 -17.99 -1.08
CA GLU A 111 -19.73 -18.44 -2.48
C GLU A 111 -18.42 -19.14 -2.88
N GLU A 112 -17.27 -18.49 -2.69
CA GLU A 112 -15.96 -19.06 -2.98
C GLU A 112 -15.66 -20.31 -2.15
N LYS A 113 -16.04 -20.31 -0.87
CA LYS A 113 -15.91 -21.47 0.00
C LYS A 113 -16.81 -22.61 -0.47
N TYR A 114 -18.06 -22.33 -0.83
CA TYR A 114 -18.98 -23.32 -1.39
C TYR A 114 -18.36 -23.97 -2.63
N GLN A 115 -17.83 -23.17 -3.56
CA GLN A 115 -17.13 -23.69 -4.75
C GLN A 115 -15.89 -24.56 -4.43
N ARG A 116 -15.21 -24.33 -3.29
CA ARG A 116 -14.10 -25.19 -2.82
C ARG A 116 -14.57 -26.43 -2.05
N THR A 117 -15.60 -26.28 -1.22
CA THR A 117 -16.12 -27.33 -0.34
C THR A 117 -16.96 -28.35 -1.11
N HIS A 118 -17.68 -27.93 -2.16
CA HIS A 118 -18.54 -28.80 -2.97
C HIS A 118 -17.79 -29.62 -4.02
N ARG A 119 -16.46 -29.49 -4.12
CA ARG A 119 -15.64 -30.44 -4.87
C ARG A 119 -15.62 -31.79 -4.14
N SER A 120 -15.84 -32.87 -4.88
CA SER A 120 -15.60 -34.21 -4.35
C SER A 120 -14.11 -34.36 -3.99
N TRP A 121 -13.80 -35.26 -3.05
CA TRP A 121 -12.41 -35.52 -2.68
C TRP A 121 -11.57 -35.95 -3.90
N GLY A 122 -12.15 -36.75 -4.82
CA GLY A 122 -11.52 -37.14 -6.07
C GLY A 122 -11.15 -35.97 -6.99
N GLN A 123 -12.05 -34.98 -7.15
CA GLN A 123 -11.76 -33.78 -7.95
C GLN A 123 -10.57 -33.00 -7.38
N ARG A 124 -10.43 -32.93 -6.05
CA ARG A 124 -9.30 -32.25 -5.40
C ARG A 124 -7.97 -32.99 -5.64
N VAL A 125 -7.97 -34.32 -5.61
CA VAL A 125 -6.76 -35.10 -5.91
C VAL A 125 -6.34 -34.94 -7.37
N GLN A 126 -7.31 -34.85 -8.30
CA GLN A 126 -7.03 -34.56 -9.71
C GLN A 126 -6.41 -33.17 -9.90
N ASP A 127 -6.92 -32.14 -9.23
CA ASP A 127 -6.35 -30.78 -9.25
C ASP A 127 -4.91 -30.76 -8.72
N MET A 128 -4.64 -31.47 -7.61
CA MET A 128 -3.28 -31.63 -7.07
C MET A 128 -2.35 -32.37 -8.05
N GLY A 129 -2.89 -33.35 -8.78
CA GLY A 129 -2.20 -34.06 -9.86
C GLY A 129 -1.82 -33.14 -11.03
N MET A 130 -2.69 -32.20 -11.41
CA MET A 130 -2.38 -31.21 -12.45
C MET A 130 -1.29 -30.22 -12.04
N LEU A 131 -1.21 -29.85 -10.75
CA LEU A 131 -0.14 -28.98 -10.24
C LEU A 131 1.22 -29.70 -10.12
N SER A 132 1.21 -31.03 -9.99
CA SER A 132 2.41 -31.86 -9.93
C SER A 132 2.83 -32.42 -11.29
N ALA A 133 1.96 -32.34 -12.30
CA ALA A 133 2.35 -32.56 -13.68
C ALA A 133 3.49 -31.59 -14.03
N PRO A 134 4.57 -32.09 -14.67
CA PRO A 134 5.62 -31.21 -15.11
C PRO A 134 5.01 -30.21 -16.11
N ASP A 135 5.23 -28.92 -15.87
CA ASP A 135 4.77 -27.86 -16.75
C ASP A 135 5.53 -27.97 -18.07
N MET A 136 4.92 -28.61 -19.05
CA MET A 136 5.50 -28.84 -20.38
C MET A 136 5.64 -27.55 -21.19
N ASN A 137 5.12 -26.42 -20.68
CA ASN A 137 5.24 -25.09 -21.27
C ASN A 137 6.25 -24.20 -20.54
N ASN A 138 6.91 -24.69 -19.49
CA ASN A 138 7.99 -23.97 -18.83
C ASN A 138 9.35 -24.42 -19.39
N PRO A 139 10.02 -23.59 -20.22
CA PRO A 139 11.28 -23.95 -20.86
C PRO A 139 12.45 -24.13 -19.87
N PHE A 140 12.26 -23.84 -18.59
CA PHE A 140 13.28 -23.94 -17.55
C PHE A 140 13.16 -25.21 -16.68
N LYS A 141 12.16 -26.06 -16.88
CA LYS A 141 12.06 -27.38 -16.22
C LYS A 141 12.67 -28.46 -17.12
N GLY A 142 13.99 -28.46 -17.22
CA GLY A 142 14.77 -29.49 -17.90
C GLY A 142 16.03 -29.82 -17.11
N ASN A 143 16.17 -31.13 -16.80
CA ASN A 143 17.27 -31.85 -16.16
C ASN A 143 17.09 -32.15 -14.67
#